data_AF-A0AAF0ZZ10-F1
#
_entry.id   AF-A0AAF0ZZ10-F1
#
_cell.length_a   1.000
_cell.length_b   1.000
_cell.length_c   1.000
_cell.angle_alpha   90.00
_cell.angle_beta   90.00
_cell.angle_gamma   90.00
#
_symmetry.space_group_name_H-M   'P 1'
#
loop_
_entity.id
_entity.type
_entity.pdbx_description
1 polymer ?
#
loop_
_entity_poly.entity_id
_entity_poly.type
_entity_poly.pdbx_seq_one_letter_code
_entity_poly.pdbx_strand_id
1 'polypeptide(L)'
;MQNGKVIAYSSRQLKIHERNYPTHYLELVVVVFALKTRRHYLYGVQVDVFTDHKSLQYIFKQKELNLRQRRWLELLKDYDISILYHPGKTNVVADVLRRLSIGSTSYVKEGKKELSRDMHKLA
;
A
#
# COMPACT_ATOMS: atom_id res chain seq x y z
N MET A 1 -10.25 -4.84 1.58
CA MET A 1 -11.71 -4.59 1.58
C MET A 1 -12.37 -5.93 1.79
N GLN A 2 -13.56 -5.96 2.39
CA GLN A 2 -14.33 -7.20 2.55
C GLN A 2 -15.75 -6.92 2.08
N ASN A 3 -16.26 -7.76 1.17
CA ASN A 3 -17.60 -7.61 0.57
C ASN A 3 -17.83 -6.20 -0.02
N GLY A 4 -16.83 -5.66 -0.73
CA GLY A 4 -16.91 -4.31 -1.33
C GLY A 4 -16.83 -3.14 -0.34
N LYS A 5 -16.69 -3.40 0.96
CA LYS A 5 -16.59 -2.37 2.00
C LYS A 5 -15.17 -2.22 2.51
N VAL A 6 -14.78 -0.97 2.81
CA VAL A 6 -13.50 -0.69 3.46
C VAL A 6 -13.61 -0.99 4.94
N ILE A 7 -12.65 -1.76 5.46
CA ILE A 7 -12.55 -2.06 6.90
C ILE A 7 -11.75 -0.96 7.59
N ALA A 8 -10.60 -0.58 7.02
CA ALA A 8 -9.77 0.47 7.58
C ALA A 8 -8.82 1.06 6.54
N TYR A 9 -8.38 2.29 6.81
CA TYR A 9 -7.30 2.96 6.09
C TYR A 9 -6.03 2.98 6.94
N SER A 10 -4.87 3.02 6.30
CA SER A 10 -3.57 3.16 6.96
C SER A 10 -2.60 3.85 6.02
N SER A 11 -1.90 4.87 6.52
CA SER A 11 -0.89 5.61 5.77
C SER A 11 0.22 6.05 6.70
N ARG A 12 1.43 6.20 6.19
CA ARG A 12 2.54 6.79 6.94
C ARG A 12 3.47 7.55 6.00
N GLN A 13 4.21 8.49 6.58
CA GLN A 13 5.34 9.12 5.89
C GLN A 13 6.51 8.14 5.73
N LEU A 14 7.30 8.36 4.69
CA LEU A 14 8.57 7.67 4.48
C LEU A 14 9.60 8.12 5.53
N LYS A 15 10.30 7.15 6.11
CA LYS A 15 11.44 7.42 6.98
C LYS A 15 12.56 8.05 6.17
N ILE A 16 13.43 8.82 6.82
CA ILE A 16 14.53 9.57 6.18
C ILE A 16 15.36 8.65 5.27
N HIS A 17 15.73 7.46 5.73
CA HIS A 17 16.50 6.50 4.94
C HIS A 17 15.71 5.83 3.81
N GLU A 18 14.38 5.72 3.94
CA GLU A 18 13.52 5.15 2.89
C GLU A 18 13.38 6.10 1.70
N ARG A 19 13.51 7.41 1.91
CA ARG A 19 13.42 8.42 0.84
C ARG A 19 14.43 8.22 -0.29
N ASN A 20 15.56 7.60 0.02
CA ASN A 20 16.62 7.31 -0.95
C ASN A 20 16.37 6.00 -1.72
N TYR A 21 15.25 5.33 -1.49
CA TYR A 21 14.96 4.06 -2.14
C TYR A 21 14.40 4.29 -3.55
N PRO A 22 14.69 3.38 -4.51
CA PRO A 22 14.03 3.40 -5.79
C PRO A 22 12.51 3.23 -5.64
N THR A 23 11.73 3.73 -6.60
CA THR A 23 10.26 3.68 -6.57
C THR A 23 9.71 2.28 -6.32
N HIS A 24 10.23 1.25 -7.00
CA HIS A 24 9.76 -0.13 -6.80
C HIS A 24 10.00 -0.65 -5.37
N TYR A 25 11.04 -0.18 -4.68
CA TYR A 25 11.24 -0.49 -3.26
C TYR A 25 10.27 0.29 -2.38
N LEU A 26 9.98 1.56 -2.70
CA LEU A 26 9.00 2.35 -1.95
C LEU A 26 7.61 1.70 -1.99
N GLU A 27 7.19 1.21 -3.15
CA GLU A 27 5.92 0.51 -3.26
C GLU A 27 5.91 -0.78 -2.43
N LEU A 28 7.03 -1.52 -2.41
CA LEU A 28 7.16 -2.70 -1.55
C LEU A 28 7.14 -2.34 -0.04
N VAL A 29 7.75 -1.21 0.35
CA VAL A 29 7.69 -0.68 1.72
C VAL A 29 6.25 -0.48 2.15
N VAL A 30 5.40 0.06 1.27
CA VAL A 30 4.00 0.34 1.55
C VAL A 30 3.23 -0.97 1.79
N VAL A 31 3.45 -1.99 0.95
CA VAL A 31 2.83 -3.31 1.13
C VAL A 31 3.25 -3.93 2.47
N VAL A 32 4.56 -3.97 2.76
CA VAL A 32 5.08 -4.53 4.02
C VAL A 32 4.52 -3.76 5.24
N PHE A 33 4.41 -2.44 5.14
CA PHE A 33 3.81 -1.63 6.20
C PHE A 33 2.34 -1.96 6.45
N ALA A 34 1.54 -2.09 5.38
CA ALA A 34 0.13 -2.44 5.49
C ALA A 34 -0.06 -3.82 6.14
N LEU A 35 0.70 -4.82 5.71
CA LEU A 35 0.66 -6.18 6.26
C LEU A 35 1.03 -6.21 7.74
N LYS A 36 2.10 -5.51 8.14
CA LYS A 36 2.50 -5.43 9.55
C LYS A 36 1.44 -4.73 10.41
N THR A 37 0.89 -3.62 9.92
CA THR A 37 -0.08 -2.82 10.69
C THR A 37 -1.39 -3.58 10.91
N ARG A 38 -1.82 -4.36 9.92
CA ARG A 38 -3.07 -5.12 9.94
C ARG A 38 -2.86 -6.62 10.12
N ARG A 39 -1.73 -7.03 10.72
CA ARG A 39 -1.40 -8.44 10.93
C ARG A 39 -2.53 -9.23 11.58
N HIS A 40 -3.21 -8.66 12.57
CA HIS A 40 -4.34 -9.29 13.27
C HIS A 40 -5.54 -9.60 12.35
N TYR A 41 -5.72 -8.88 11.23
CA TYR A 41 -6.77 -9.16 10.25
C TYR A 41 -6.29 -10.04 9.09
N LEU A 42 -5.00 -9.98 8.74
CA LEU A 42 -4.48 -10.54 7.49
C LEU A 42 -3.73 -11.86 7.68
N TYR A 43 -3.40 -12.23 8.91
CA TYR A 43 -2.66 -13.46 9.19
C TYR A 43 -3.56 -14.69 9.05
N GLY A 44 -3.10 -15.70 8.30
CA GLY A 44 -3.84 -16.95 8.07
C GLY A 44 -5.01 -16.85 7.09
N VAL A 45 -5.15 -15.73 6.37
CA VAL A 45 -6.20 -15.50 5.37
C VAL A 45 -5.56 -15.18 4.02
N GLN A 46 -6.18 -15.61 2.94
CA GLN A 46 -5.78 -15.24 1.58
C GLN A 46 -6.11 -13.77 1.32
N VAL A 47 -5.11 -12.98 0.94
CA VAL A 47 -5.25 -11.52 0.76
C VAL A 47 -4.80 -11.10 -0.64
N ASP A 48 -5.70 -10.46 -1.37
CA ASP A 48 -5.38 -9.79 -2.63
C ASP A 48 -4.84 -8.38 -2.37
N VAL A 49 -3.60 -8.15 -2.79
CA VAL A 49 -2.92 -6.85 -2.71
C VAL A 49 -2.97 -6.18 -4.08
N PHE A 50 -3.75 -5.12 -4.21
CA PHE A 50 -3.83 -4.31 -5.41
C PHE A 50 -2.78 -3.20 -5.40
N THR A 51 -1.96 -3.12 -6.46
CA THR A 51 -0.93 -2.09 -6.63
C THR A 51 -0.92 -1.54 -8.05
N ASP A 52 -0.64 -0.24 -8.19
CA ASP A 52 -0.44 0.42 -9.48
C ASP A 52 0.99 0.29 -10.02
N HIS A 53 1.85 -0.47 -9.32
CA HIS A 53 3.20 -0.73 -9.75
C HIS A 53 3.34 -2.12 -10.37
N LYS A 54 3.28 -2.19 -11.70
CA LYS A 54 3.26 -3.46 -12.47
C LYS A 54 4.43 -4.40 -12.14
N SER A 55 5.61 -3.88 -11.84
CA SER A 55 6.78 -4.74 -11.53
C SER A 55 6.60 -5.57 -10.25
N LEU A 56 5.78 -5.11 -9.29
CA LEU A 56 5.56 -5.82 -8.03
C LEU A 56 4.83 -7.15 -8.22
N GLN A 57 4.08 -7.30 -9.30
CA GLN A 57 3.43 -8.56 -9.66
C GLN A 57 4.44 -9.71 -9.85
N TYR A 58 5.67 -9.38 -10.21
CA TYR A 58 6.73 -10.36 -10.48
C TYR A 58 7.73 -10.54 -9.33
N ILE A 59 7.51 -9.89 -8.18
CA ILE A 59 8.47 -9.90 -7.07
C ILE A 59 8.78 -11.32 -6.56
N PHE A 60 7.79 -12.22 -6.61
CA PHE A 60 7.95 -13.62 -6.22
C PHE A 60 8.60 -14.50 -7.30
N LYS A 61 8.60 -14.05 -8.56
CA LYS A 61 9.13 -14.81 -9.72
C LYS A 61 10.56 -14.39 -10.08
N GLN A 62 11.03 -13.27 -9.54
CA GLN A 62 12.33 -12.72 -9.86
C GLN A 62 13.46 -13.57 -9.27
N LYS A 63 14.37 -14.06 -10.12
CA LYS A 63 15.52 -14.90 -9.71
C LYS A 63 16.58 -14.11 -8.96
N GLU A 64 16.88 -12.90 -9.42
CA GLU A 64 17.92 -12.05 -8.85
C GLU A 64 17.32 -10.99 -7.96
N LEU A 65 17.40 -11.22 -6.66
CA LEU A 65 16.89 -10.32 -5.62
C LEU A 65 18.04 -9.77 -4.80
N ASN A 66 18.01 -8.46 -4.54
CA ASN A 66 18.93 -7.84 -3.60
C ASN A 66 18.62 -8.32 -2.16
N LEU A 67 19.62 -8.28 -1.27
CA LEU A 67 19.51 -8.73 0.12
C LEU A 67 18.32 -8.12 0.86
N ARG A 68 18.01 -6.84 0.58
CA ARG A 68 16.83 -6.16 1.15
C ARG A 68 15.51 -6.76 0.67
N GLN A 69 15.40 -7.07 -0.63
CA GLN A 69 14.20 -7.70 -1.19
C GLN A 69 14.00 -9.10 -0.63
N ARG A 70 15.09 -9.87 -0.45
CA ARG A 70 15.03 -11.20 0.18
C ARG A 70 14.44 -11.15 1.58
N ARG A 71 14.91 -10.25 2.45
CA ARG A 71 14.38 -10.08 3.82
C ARG A 71 12.90 -9.73 3.85
N TRP A 72 12.43 -8.91 2.91
CA TRP A 72 11.00 -8.60 2.84
C TRP A 72 10.20 -9.72 2.21
N LEU A 73 10.73 -10.44 1.23
CA LEU A 73 10.08 -11.63 0.67
C LEU A 73 9.92 -12.73 1.71
N GLU A 74 10.90 -12.95 2.58
CA GLU A 74 10.75 -13.84 3.75
C GLU A 74 9.56 -13.43 4.60
N LEU A 75 9.41 -12.14 4.89
CA LEU A 75 8.24 -11.65 5.62
C LEU A 75 6.94 -11.82 4.83
N LEU A 76 6.95 -11.59 3.52
CA LEU A 76 5.76 -11.76 2.69
C LEU A 76 5.31 -13.22 2.61
N LYS A 77 6.24 -14.18 2.71
CA LYS A 77 5.92 -15.61 2.74
C LYS A 77 5.14 -16.04 3.97
N ASP A 78 5.21 -15.28 5.06
CA ASP A 78 4.38 -15.53 6.26
C ASP A 78 2.89 -15.26 6.02
N TYR A 79 2.55 -14.59 4.91
CA TYR A 79 1.17 -14.25 4.53
C TYR A 79 0.80 -14.93 3.21
N ASP A 80 -0.44 -15.40 3.11
CA ASP A 80 -1.00 -15.91 1.86
C ASP A 80 -1.47 -14.72 1.01
N ILE A 81 -0.58 -14.15 0.20
CA ILE A 81 -0.85 -12.94 -0.59
C ILE A 81 -0.78 -13.15 -2.09
N SER A 82 -1.72 -12.55 -2.80
CA SER A 82 -1.71 -12.43 -4.26
C SER A 82 -1.57 -10.96 -4.68
N ILE A 83 -0.45 -10.62 -5.33
CA ILE A 83 -0.21 -9.24 -5.80
C ILE A 83 -0.81 -9.06 -7.19
N LEU A 84 -1.79 -8.19 -7.29
CA LEU A 84 -2.53 -7.89 -8.51
C LEU A 84 -2.27 -6.46 -8.97
N TYR A 85 -1.99 -6.30 -10.26
CA TYR A 85 -1.85 -4.97 -10.86
C TYR A 85 -3.23 -4.32 -11.03
N HIS A 86 -3.35 -3.09 -10.54
CA HIS A 86 -4.55 -2.27 -10.70
C HIS A 86 -4.14 -0.87 -11.18
N PRO A 87 -4.63 -0.38 -12.33
CA PRO A 87 -4.18 0.90 -12.89
C PRO A 87 -4.30 2.08 -11.91
N GLY A 88 -3.29 2.95 -11.86
CA GLY A 88 -3.26 4.09 -10.92
C GLY A 88 -4.44 5.05 -11.06
N LYS A 89 -5.06 5.15 -12.25
CA LYS A 89 -6.26 5.97 -12.48
C LYS A 89 -7.46 5.54 -11.63
N THR A 90 -7.55 4.26 -11.29
CA THR A 90 -8.63 3.69 -10.47
C THR A 90 -8.21 3.53 -9.01
N ASN A 91 -6.91 3.62 -8.70
CA ASN A 91 -6.36 3.59 -7.34
C ASN A 91 -6.45 4.95 -6.60
N VAL A 92 -7.58 5.66 -6.74
CA VAL A 92 -7.74 7.05 -6.31
C VAL A 92 -7.59 7.21 -4.80
N VAL A 93 -8.12 6.26 -4.02
CA VAL A 93 -8.10 6.35 -2.55
C VAL A 93 -6.68 6.23 -2.00
N ALA A 94 -5.88 5.31 -2.52
CA ALA A 94 -4.49 5.16 -2.11
C ALA A 94 -3.63 6.36 -2.52
N ASP A 95 -3.85 6.91 -3.72
CA ASP A 95 -3.15 8.12 -4.19
C ASP A 95 -3.47 9.34 -3.30
N VAL A 96 -4.74 9.52 -2.91
CA VAL A 96 -5.15 10.59 -1.98
C VAL A 96 -4.45 10.43 -0.63
N LEU A 97 -4.45 9.22 -0.05
CA LEU A 97 -3.78 8.94 1.24
C LEU A 97 -2.28 9.23 1.19
N ARG A 98 -1.62 8.84 0.09
CA ARG A 98 -0.20 9.11 -0.13
C ARG A 98 0.08 10.62 -0.14
N ARG A 99 -0.72 11.40 -0.87
CA ARG A 99 -0.55 12.86 -0.98
C ARG A 99 -0.86 13.61 0.32
N LEU A 100 -1.87 13.19 1.06
CA LEU A 100 -2.21 13.79 2.36
C LEU A 100 -1.10 13.61 3.38
N SER A 101 -0.45 12.44 3.40
CA SER A 101 0.71 12.22 4.28
C SER A 101 1.92 13.09 3.92
N ILE A 102 2.03 13.57 2.68
CA ILE A 102 3.13 14.41 2.18
C ILE A 102 2.90 15.92 2.47
N GLY A 103 1.73 16.31 2.98
CA GLY A 103 1.47 17.68 3.44
C GLY A 103 0.91 18.64 2.38
N SER A 104 0.21 18.13 1.35
CA SER A 104 -0.43 18.97 0.34
C SER A 104 -1.95 19.01 0.52
N THR A 105 -2.43 19.93 1.36
CA THR A 105 -3.85 20.29 1.52
C THR A 105 -4.36 21.23 0.43
N SER A 106 -3.62 21.43 -0.68
CA SER A 106 -3.95 22.46 -1.69
C SER A 106 -4.66 21.96 -2.95
N TYR A 107 -4.93 20.65 -3.10
CA TYR A 107 -5.64 20.13 -4.29
C TYR A 107 -6.75 19.13 -3.95
N VAL A 108 -7.71 19.55 -3.12
CA VAL A 108 -9.03 18.89 -3.11
C VAL A 108 -9.85 19.56 -4.22
N LYS A 109 -9.85 18.98 -5.43
CA LYS A 109 -10.87 19.32 -6.44
C LYS A 109 -12.25 19.20 -5.79
N GLU A 110 -13.10 20.18 -6.04
CA GLU A 110 -14.35 20.47 -5.30
C GLU A 110 -15.32 19.30 -5.13
N GLY A 111 -15.22 18.24 -5.94
CA GLY A 111 -16.03 17.02 -5.85
C GLY A 111 -15.55 15.92 -4.89
N LYS A 112 -14.48 16.11 -4.10
CA LYS A 112 -13.93 15.06 -3.19
C LYS A 112 -14.13 15.32 -1.70
N LYS A 113 -14.97 16.30 -1.33
CA LYS A 113 -15.21 16.70 0.07
C LYS A 113 -15.88 15.60 0.91
N GLU A 114 -16.69 14.72 0.31
CA GLU A 114 -17.36 13.62 1.01
C GLU A 114 -16.39 12.54 1.50
N LEU A 115 -15.47 12.10 0.63
CA LEU A 115 -14.41 11.14 0.98
C LEU A 115 -13.51 11.65 2.12
N SER A 116 -13.23 12.95 2.15
CA SER A 116 -12.47 13.57 3.24
C SER A 116 -13.26 13.60 4.55
N ARG A 117 -14.58 13.84 4.51
CA ARG A 117 -15.45 13.84 5.69
C ARG A 117 -15.62 12.44 6.30
N ASP A 118 -15.74 11.42 5.46
CA ASP A 118 -15.83 10.02 5.94
C ASP A 118 -14.53 9.57 6.61
N MET A 119 -13.38 10.08 6.13
CA MET A 119 -12.08 9.81 6.74
C MET A 119 -11.91 10.49 8.12
N HIS A 120 -12.43 11.71 8.31
CA HIS A 120 -12.34 12.42 9.60
C HIS A 120 -13.24 11.84 10.70
N LYS A 121 -14.29 11.10 10.34
CA LYS A 121 -15.21 10.46 11.31
C LYS A 121 -14.68 9.14 11.89
N LEU A 122 -13.58 8.62 11.36
CA LEU A 122 -13.05 7.28 11.67
C LEU A 122 -11.63 7.31 12.27
N ALA A 123 -11.11 8.50 12.58
CA ALA A 123 -9.84 8.72 13.27
C ALA A 123 -10.04 8.77 14.79
#